data_AF-M3E363-F1
#
_entry.id   AF-M3E363-F1
#
_cell.length_a   1.000
_cell.length_b   1.000
_cell.length_c   1.000
_cell.angle_alpha   90.00
_cell.angle_beta   90.00
_cell.angle_gamma   90.00
#
_symmetry.space_group_name_H-M   'P 1'
#
loop_
_entity.id
_entity.type
_entity.pdbx_description
1 polymer ?
#
loop_
_entity_poly.entity_id
_entity_poly.type
_entity_poly.pdbx_seq_one_letter_code
_entity_poly.pdbx_strand_id
1 'polypeptide(L)'
;MGVKGDRRSYANCVVLNDIETDWNTLDRVATHLSNRFSFINRVVLLPFESDLKKWNFQFTGMQLDKKCSDLLREADFTVESVIRKLGLYNKIWQMPVVLLPIGEKENEKSIVLRPVESQEAMTANFFRMERSVLQEIKIEVLKIPEIRYLFFDLTNKPPGTIEWE
;
A
#
# COMPACT_ATOMS: atom_id res chain seq x y z
N MET A 1 -3.31 -4.51 -10.57
CA MET A 1 -2.62 -4.95 -11.81
C MET A 1 -1.19 -5.38 -11.51
N GLY A 2 -0.62 -6.27 -12.32
CA GLY A 2 0.76 -6.76 -12.23
C GLY A 2 1.28 -7.24 -13.59
N VAL A 3 2.54 -7.63 -13.66
CA VAL A 3 3.21 -8.14 -14.87
C VAL A 3 3.76 -9.53 -14.59
N LYS A 4 3.38 -10.51 -15.42
CA LYS A 4 3.91 -11.89 -15.37
C LYS A 4 4.37 -12.29 -16.77
N GLY A 5 5.69 -12.45 -16.94
CA GLY A 5 6.30 -12.52 -18.27
C GLY A 5 6.00 -11.24 -19.05
N ASP A 6 5.57 -11.37 -20.31
CA ASP A 6 5.30 -10.23 -21.19
C ASP A 6 3.84 -9.74 -21.13
N ARG A 7 3.04 -10.22 -20.17
CA ARG A 7 1.60 -9.93 -20.09
C ARG A 7 1.23 -9.22 -18.80
N ARG A 8 0.29 -8.27 -18.91
CA ARG A 8 -0.42 -7.70 -17.76
C ARG A 8 -1.39 -8.75 -17.19
N SER A 9 -1.52 -8.76 -15.88
CA SER A 9 -2.49 -9.60 -15.16
C SER A 9 -3.24 -8.81 -14.10
N TYR A 10 -4.47 -9.23 -13.83
CA TYR A 10 -5.26 -8.81 -12.67
C TYR A 10 -5.46 -10.05 -11.80
N ALA A 11 -5.04 -9.94 -10.53
CA ALA A 11 -5.08 -11.03 -9.57
C ALA A 11 -5.17 -10.45 -8.16
N ASN A 12 -5.17 -11.33 -7.15
CA ASN A 12 -5.43 -10.95 -5.77
C ASN A 12 -4.29 -10.18 -5.11
N CYS A 13 -4.65 -9.47 -4.05
CA CYS A 13 -3.74 -8.86 -3.09
C CYS A 13 -3.77 -9.67 -1.79
N VAL A 14 -2.61 -9.99 -1.23
CA VAL A 14 -2.46 -10.60 0.09
C VAL A 14 -2.14 -9.52 1.10
N VAL A 15 -2.73 -9.60 2.29
CA VAL A 15 -2.40 -8.76 3.43
C VAL A 15 -1.59 -9.56 4.44
N LEU A 16 -0.46 -9.02 4.89
CA LEU A 16 0.36 -9.53 5.98
C LEU A 16 0.12 -8.71 7.25
N ASN A 17 0.06 -9.37 8.41
CA ASN A 17 0.09 -8.70 9.70
C ASN A 17 1.50 -8.29 10.08
N ASP A 18 1.60 -7.26 10.91
CA ASP A 18 2.88 -6.78 11.39
C ASP A 18 3.32 -7.59 12.61
N ILE A 19 4.31 -8.45 12.39
CA ILE A 19 4.98 -9.22 13.44
C ILE A 19 6.27 -8.55 13.93
N GLU A 20 6.41 -7.24 13.68
CA GLU A 20 7.57 -6.42 14.07
C GLU A 20 8.92 -6.92 13.53
N THR A 21 8.90 -7.61 12.39
CA THR A 21 10.11 -8.07 11.70
C THR A 21 10.71 -6.99 10.81
N ASP A 22 11.94 -7.22 10.35
CA ASP A 22 12.69 -6.30 9.51
C ASP A 22 12.22 -6.32 8.04
N TRP A 23 12.56 -5.26 7.30
CA TRP A 23 12.14 -5.10 5.91
C TRP A 23 12.68 -6.18 4.97
N ASN A 24 13.85 -6.78 5.23
CA ASN A 24 14.40 -7.82 4.38
C ASN A 24 13.62 -9.13 4.54
N THR A 25 13.17 -9.42 5.77
CA THR A 25 12.29 -10.55 6.03
C THR A 25 10.95 -10.37 5.32
N LEU A 26 10.33 -9.19 5.42
CA LEU A 26 9.08 -8.88 4.72
C LEU A 26 9.22 -8.96 3.19
N ASP A 27 10.32 -8.44 2.64
CA ASP A 27 10.65 -8.51 1.21
C ASP A 27 10.75 -9.96 0.71
N ARG A 28 11.48 -10.80 1.45
CA ARG A 28 11.60 -12.24 1.14
C ARG A 28 10.24 -12.94 1.15
N VAL A 29 9.40 -12.66 2.14
CA VAL A 29 8.06 -13.25 2.25
C VAL A 29 7.17 -12.77 1.09
N ALA A 30 7.13 -11.47 0.83
CA ALA A 30 6.33 -10.88 -0.25
C ALA A 30 6.73 -11.46 -1.60
N THR A 31 8.03 -11.48 -1.89
CA THR A 31 8.61 -12.05 -3.12
C THR A 31 8.31 -13.54 -3.25
N HIS A 32 8.43 -14.31 -2.16
CA HIS A 32 8.11 -15.73 -2.17
C HIS A 32 6.63 -15.98 -2.51
N LEU A 33 5.71 -15.26 -1.86
CA LEU A 33 4.27 -15.40 -2.09
C LEU A 33 3.90 -15.06 -3.53
N SER A 34 4.40 -13.94 -4.05
CA SER A 34 4.05 -13.47 -5.40
C SER A 34 4.63 -14.36 -6.51
N ASN A 35 5.78 -14.99 -6.28
CA ASN A 35 6.41 -15.92 -7.23
C ASN A 35 5.83 -17.33 -7.14
N ARG A 36 5.47 -17.78 -5.94
CA ARG A 36 4.93 -19.14 -5.71
C ARG A 36 3.50 -19.27 -6.21
N PHE A 37 2.69 -18.22 -6.06
CA PHE A 37 1.26 -18.28 -6.31
C PHE A 37 0.86 -17.34 -7.45
N SER A 38 0.51 -17.93 -8.59
CA SER A 38 0.14 -17.18 -9.80
C SER A 38 -1.13 -16.32 -9.64
N PHE A 39 -1.97 -16.61 -8.65
CA PHE A 39 -3.17 -15.82 -8.32
C PHE A 39 -2.89 -14.61 -7.42
N ILE A 40 -1.64 -14.34 -7.04
CA ILE A 40 -1.22 -13.19 -6.23
C ILE A 40 -0.41 -12.22 -7.11
N ASN A 41 -0.80 -10.95 -7.12
CA ASN A 41 -0.06 -9.87 -7.79
C ASN A 41 0.51 -8.84 -6.81
N ARG A 42 -0.08 -8.70 -5.63
CA ARG A 42 0.32 -7.73 -4.61
C ARG A 42 0.42 -8.39 -3.25
N VAL A 43 1.39 -7.94 -2.47
CA VAL A 43 1.51 -8.26 -1.05
C VAL A 43 1.66 -6.95 -0.31
N VAL A 44 0.73 -6.67 0.60
CA VAL A 44 0.73 -5.46 1.42
C VAL A 44 0.85 -5.83 2.89
N LEU A 45 1.51 -4.97 3.66
CA LEU A 45 1.55 -5.02 5.11
C LEU A 45 0.40 -4.17 5.68
N LEU A 46 -0.27 -4.64 6.72
CA LEU A 46 -1.06 -3.79 7.60
C LEU A 46 -0.19 -3.42 8.82
N PRO A 47 0.50 -2.26 8.81
CA PRO A 47 1.52 -1.93 9.78
C PRO A 47 0.91 -1.64 11.16
N PHE A 48 1.64 -2.04 12.20
CA PHE A 48 1.27 -1.90 13.61
C PHE A 48 0.01 -2.67 14.02
N GLU A 49 -0.44 -3.64 13.22
CA GLU A 49 -1.56 -4.53 13.52
C GLU A 49 -1.06 -5.98 13.58
N SER A 50 -0.92 -6.53 14.78
CA SER A 50 -0.37 -7.88 14.99
C SER A 50 -1.42 -8.99 15.04
N ASP A 51 -2.67 -8.67 15.36
CA ASP A 51 -3.75 -9.66 15.57
C ASP A 51 -4.70 -9.76 14.37
N LEU A 52 -4.49 -10.81 13.57
CA LEU A 52 -5.30 -11.15 12.40
C LEU A 52 -6.79 -11.40 12.72
N LYS A 53 -7.12 -11.85 13.93
CA LYS A 53 -8.51 -12.20 14.27
C LYS A 53 -9.42 -10.99 14.41
N LYS A 54 -8.83 -9.80 14.51
CA LYS A 54 -9.56 -8.53 14.61
C LYS A 54 -9.92 -7.94 13.25
N TRP A 55 -9.37 -8.46 12.17
CA TRP A 55 -9.54 -7.86 10.86
C TRP A 55 -10.89 -8.27 10.28
N ASN A 56 -11.72 -7.27 10.03
CA ASN A 56 -12.96 -7.45 9.29
C ASN A 56 -12.93 -6.52 8.08
N PHE A 57 -12.71 -7.08 6.89
CA PHE A 57 -12.72 -6.30 5.65
C PHE A 57 -14.13 -6.26 5.08
N GLN A 58 -14.87 -5.21 5.44
CA GLN A 58 -16.14 -4.88 4.82
C GLN A 58 -15.87 -4.17 3.49
N PHE A 59 -16.18 -4.84 2.39
CA PHE A 59 -16.17 -4.21 1.07
C PHE A 59 -17.42 -3.33 0.90
N THR A 60 -17.20 -2.08 0.50
CA THR A 60 -18.26 -1.18 0.05
C THR A 60 -17.87 -0.65 -1.32
N GLY A 61 -18.62 -1.03 -2.35
CA GLY A 61 -18.35 -0.66 -3.75
C GLY A 61 -18.01 0.81 -3.93
N MET A 62 -17.15 1.10 -4.89
CA MET A 62 -16.63 2.44 -5.16
C MET A 62 -16.81 2.77 -6.63
N GLN A 63 -17.14 4.04 -6.90
CA GLN A 63 -17.26 4.59 -8.23
C GLN A 63 -16.27 5.74 -8.38
N LEU A 64 -15.89 6.06 -9.62
CA LEU A 64 -15.12 7.26 -9.91
C LEU A 64 -16.06 8.47 -9.86
N ASP A 65 -16.27 8.99 -8.66
CA ASP A 65 -17.08 10.17 -8.39
C ASP A 65 -16.29 11.27 -7.67
N LYS A 66 -16.92 12.44 -7.51
CA LYS A 66 -16.30 13.59 -6.84
C LYS A 66 -15.94 13.27 -5.38
N LYS A 67 -16.78 12.51 -4.66
CA LYS A 67 -16.58 12.19 -3.24
C LYS A 67 -15.33 11.33 -3.05
N CYS A 68 -15.20 10.25 -3.81
CA CYS A 68 -14.05 9.36 -3.74
C CYS A 68 -12.78 10.06 -4.24
N SER A 69 -12.89 10.90 -5.27
CA SER A 69 -11.76 11.70 -5.77
C SER A 69 -11.26 12.73 -4.74
N ASP A 70 -12.17 13.42 -4.06
CA ASP A 70 -11.82 14.40 -3.03
C ASP A 70 -11.19 13.71 -1.81
N LEU A 71 -11.75 12.57 -1.38
CA LEU A 71 -11.17 11.76 -0.30
C LEU A 71 -9.75 11.29 -0.63
N LEU A 72 -9.52 10.81 -1.85
CA LEU A 72 -8.18 10.41 -2.27
C LEU A 72 -7.21 11.60 -2.32
N ARG A 73 -7.65 12.78 -2.82
CA ARG A 73 -6.81 13.99 -2.81
C ARG A 73 -6.42 14.42 -1.40
N GLU A 74 -7.34 14.35 -0.45
CA GLU A 74 -7.07 14.67 0.96
C GLU A 74 -6.07 13.69 1.58
N ALA A 75 -6.26 12.39 1.35
CA ALA A 75 -5.35 11.37 1.86
C ALA A 75 -3.96 11.50 1.24
N ASP A 76 -3.87 11.68 -0.09
CA ASP A 76 -2.61 11.88 -0.81
C ASP A 76 -1.87 13.14 -0.33
N PHE A 77 -2.57 14.27 -0.21
CA PHE A 77 -2.00 15.52 0.31
C PHE A 77 -1.48 15.35 1.75
N THR A 78 -2.20 14.62 2.60
CA THR A 78 -1.80 14.34 3.98
C THR A 78 -0.51 13.52 4.01
N VAL A 79 -0.42 12.45 3.21
CA VAL A 79 0.79 11.62 3.08
C VAL A 79 1.96 12.47 2.58
N GLU A 80 1.77 13.23 1.50
CA GLU A 80 2.82 14.08 0.91
C GLU A 80 3.32 15.11 1.93
N SER A 81 2.42 15.73 2.68
CA SER A 81 2.75 16.74 3.70
C SER A 81 3.69 16.17 4.77
N VAL A 82 3.40 14.97 5.28
CA VAL A 82 4.27 14.27 6.24
C VAL A 82 5.63 13.94 5.62
N ILE A 83 5.63 13.37 4.41
CA ILE A 83 6.85 13.02 3.68
C ILE A 83 7.75 14.23 3.42
N ARG A 84 7.17 15.39 3.06
CA ARG A 84 7.90 16.65 2.87
C ARG A 84 8.43 17.20 4.19
N LYS A 85 7.60 17.24 5.24
CA LYS A 85 8.00 17.69 6.58
C LYS A 85 9.20 16.91 7.12
N LEU A 86 9.27 15.61 6.83
CA LEU A 86 10.36 14.72 7.25
C LEU A 86 11.53 14.66 6.25
N GLY A 87 11.50 15.46 5.18
CA GLY A 87 12.60 15.55 4.22
C GLY A 87 12.81 14.31 3.34
N LEU A 88 11.75 13.51 3.15
CA LEU A 88 11.80 12.25 2.40
C LEU A 88 11.29 12.37 0.96
N TYR A 89 10.66 13.50 0.60
CA TYR A 89 10.03 13.69 -0.72
C TYR A 89 10.98 13.40 -1.89
N ASN A 90 12.24 13.86 -1.81
CA ASN A 90 13.24 13.64 -2.86
C ASN A 90 13.98 12.30 -2.73
N LYS A 91 13.73 11.52 -1.67
CA LYS A 91 14.35 10.19 -1.46
C LYS A 91 13.50 9.05 -1.99
N ILE A 92 12.19 9.25 -2.06
CA ILE A 92 11.24 8.30 -2.61
C ILE A 92 11.06 8.64 -4.09
N TRP A 93 11.24 7.68 -4.99
CA TRP A 93 11.15 7.96 -6.42
C TRP A 93 9.71 8.24 -6.86
N GLN A 94 8.78 7.38 -6.44
CA GLN A 94 7.34 7.61 -6.56
C GLN A 94 6.63 7.04 -5.34
N MET A 95 5.51 7.66 -4.95
CA MET A 95 4.63 7.22 -3.86
C MET A 95 3.17 7.34 -4.29
N PRO A 96 2.64 6.41 -5.12
CA PRO A 96 1.20 6.36 -5.31
C PRO A 96 0.47 6.11 -3.99
N VAL A 97 -0.60 6.85 -3.76
CA VAL A 97 -1.59 6.59 -2.72
C VAL A 97 -2.82 6.03 -3.41
N VAL A 98 -3.29 4.85 -2.98
CA VAL A 98 -4.39 4.14 -3.64
C VAL A 98 -5.56 4.04 -2.68
N LEU A 99 -6.73 4.54 -3.07
CA LEU A 99 -7.97 4.38 -2.30
C LEU A 99 -8.57 2.99 -2.54
N LEU A 100 -8.89 2.29 -1.47
CA LEU A 100 -9.51 0.97 -1.50
C LEU A 100 -10.95 1.02 -0.98
N PRO A 101 -11.87 0.28 -1.62
CA PRO A 101 -13.27 0.12 -1.20
C PRO A 101 -13.45 -0.80 0.03
N ILE A 102 -12.52 -0.81 0.98
CA ILE A 102 -12.55 -1.68 2.17
C ILE A 102 -12.40 -0.88 3.47
N GLY A 103 -13.10 -1.29 4.52
CA GLY A 103 -13.00 -0.76 5.89
C GLY A 103 -13.55 -1.77 6.90
N GLU A 104 -13.84 -1.34 8.13
CA GLU A 104 -14.51 -2.17 9.14
C GLU A 104 -16.04 -2.10 9.01
N LYS A 105 -16.53 -0.96 8.53
CA LYS A 105 -17.96 -0.65 8.39
C LYS A 105 -18.33 -0.26 6.97
N GLU A 106 -19.62 -0.24 6.69
CA GLU A 106 -20.15 0.25 5.42
C GLU A 106 -19.70 1.70 5.16
N ASN A 107 -19.33 1.99 3.92
CA ASN A 107 -18.84 3.28 3.43
C ASN A 107 -17.45 3.73 3.91
N GLU A 108 -16.86 3.06 4.91
CA GLU A 108 -15.43 3.25 5.20
C GLU A 108 -14.57 2.85 3.98
N LYS A 109 -13.39 3.45 3.90
CA LYS A 109 -12.38 3.22 2.88
C LYS A 109 -11.03 3.01 3.56
N SER A 110 -10.05 2.59 2.79
CA SER A 110 -8.68 2.42 3.26
C SER A 110 -7.73 2.92 2.20
N ILE A 111 -6.47 3.16 2.56
CA ILE A 111 -5.46 3.54 1.58
C ILE A 111 -4.32 2.52 1.53
N VAL A 112 -3.64 2.46 0.39
CA VAL A 112 -2.34 1.79 0.24
C VAL A 112 -1.29 2.86 -0.03
N LEU A 113 -0.19 2.82 0.72
CA LEU A 113 1.03 3.53 0.39
C LEU A 113 1.90 2.65 -0.52
N ARG A 114 2.31 3.19 -1.65
CA ARG A 114 3.15 2.48 -2.62
C ARG A 114 4.50 3.18 -2.84
N PRO A 115 5.39 3.25 -1.85
CA PRO A 115 6.67 3.89 -2.10
C PRO A 115 7.58 2.96 -2.89
N VAL A 116 8.17 3.48 -3.95
CA VAL A 116 9.15 2.77 -4.76
C VAL A 116 10.47 3.51 -4.80
N GLU A 117 11.56 2.75 -4.76
CA GLU A 117 12.91 3.22 -5.02
C GLU A 117 13.38 2.75 -6.40
N SER A 118 14.09 3.62 -7.12
CA SER A 118 14.49 3.38 -8.51
C SER A 118 15.72 2.50 -8.60
N GLN A 119 15.66 1.43 -9.41
CA GLN A 119 16.78 0.95 -10.23
C GLN A 119 16.23 0.40 -11.56
N GLU A 120 16.25 1.26 -12.58
CA GLU A 120 15.90 1.00 -14.01
C GLU A 120 14.39 0.83 -14.31
N ALA A 121 13.95 1.27 -15.50
CA ALA A 121 12.52 1.26 -15.88
C ALA A 121 11.85 -0.13 -15.82
N MET A 122 12.65 -1.20 -15.79
CA MET A 122 12.20 -2.59 -15.78
C MET A 122 12.08 -3.19 -14.38
N THR A 123 12.77 -2.63 -13.37
CA THR A 123 12.80 -3.15 -11.99
C THR A 123 12.61 -2.05 -10.97
N ALA A 124 11.83 -2.30 -9.92
CA ALA A 124 11.65 -1.33 -8.84
C ALA A 124 11.41 -2.07 -7.54
N ASN A 125 12.15 -1.68 -6.49
CA ASN A 125 11.92 -2.20 -5.16
C ASN A 125 10.95 -1.30 -4.42
N PHE A 126 10.19 -1.83 -3.47
CA PHE A 126 9.52 -0.96 -2.52
C PHE A 126 10.58 -0.23 -1.68
N PHE A 127 10.35 1.05 -1.40
CA PHE A 127 11.23 1.83 -0.53
C PHE A 127 11.09 1.34 0.91
N ARG A 128 12.20 0.99 1.55
CA ARG A 128 12.22 0.53 2.95
C ARG A 128 12.08 1.73 3.90
N MET A 129 10.84 2.20 4.08
CA MET A 129 10.51 3.35 4.92
C MET A 129 10.86 3.10 6.38
N GLU A 130 11.39 4.10 7.09
CA GLU A 130 11.55 3.99 8.54
C GLU A 130 10.19 3.81 9.22
N ARG A 131 10.12 2.90 10.19
CA ARG A 131 8.87 2.55 10.90
C ARG A 131 8.25 3.78 11.58
N SER A 132 9.06 4.69 12.12
CA SER A 132 8.63 5.96 12.73
C SER A 132 7.90 6.87 11.74
N VAL A 133 8.39 6.97 10.51
CA VAL A 133 7.77 7.74 9.41
C VAL A 133 6.41 7.13 9.06
N LEU A 134 6.36 5.80 8.88
CA LEU A 134 5.12 5.10 8.58
C LEU A 134 4.07 5.28 9.69
N GLN A 135 4.52 5.35 10.95
CA GLN A 135 3.67 5.63 12.09
C GLN A 135 3.12 7.06 12.06
N GLU A 136 3.94 8.08 11.74
CA GLU A 136 3.49 9.47 11.61
C GLU A 136 2.45 9.61 10.49
N ILE A 137 2.68 8.96 9.33
CA ILE A 137 1.71 8.95 8.24
C ILE A 137 0.39 8.29 8.69
N LYS A 138 0.46 7.12 9.35
CA LYS A 138 -0.75 6.44 9.86
C LYS A 138 -1.53 7.33 10.83
N ILE A 139 -0.85 8.02 11.75
CA ILE A 139 -1.50 8.93 12.71
C ILE A 139 -2.21 10.08 11.99
N GLU A 140 -1.58 10.71 11.00
CA GLU A 140 -2.19 11.84 10.29
C GLU A 140 -3.33 11.41 9.35
N VAL A 141 -3.14 10.35 8.57
CA VAL A 141 -4.15 9.85 7.63
C VAL A 141 -5.40 9.35 8.35
N LEU A 142 -5.28 8.64 9.47
CA LEU A 142 -6.43 8.12 10.20
C LEU A 142 -7.23 9.20 10.95
N LYS A 143 -6.84 10.48 10.87
CA LYS A 143 -7.69 11.61 11.27
C LYS A 143 -8.79 11.87 10.24
N ILE A 144 -8.63 11.42 9.00
CA ILE A 144 -9.66 11.48 7.96
C ILE A 144 -10.73 10.45 8.31
N PRO A 145 -11.96 10.86 8.70
CA PRO A 145 -12.95 9.96 9.31
C PRO A 145 -13.33 8.74 8.45
N GLU A 146 -13.28 8.89 7.13
CA GLU A 146 -13.60 7.85 6.17
C GLU A 146 -12.50 6.81 5.97
N ILE A 147 -11.25 7.08 6.40
CA ILE A 147 -10.13 6.17 6.22
C ILE A 147 -9.93 5.32 7.47
N ARG A 148 -10.07 3.99 7.30
CA ARG A 148 -9.99 3.02 8.38
C ARG A 148 -8.63 2.34 8.48
N TYR A 149 -8.11 1.87 7.36
CA TYR A 149 -6.81 1.20 7.31
C TYR A 149 -5.84 1.94 6.40
N LEU A 150 -4.56 1.85 6.76
CA LEU A 150 -3.43 2.22 5.93
C LEU A 150 -2.62 0.96 5.69
N PHE A 151 -2.52 0.52 4.45
CA PHE A 151 -1.68 -0.59 4.02
C PHE A 151 -0.38 -0.07 3.42
N PHE A 152 0.68 -0.88 3.45
CA PHE A 152 1.98 -0.56 2.88
C PHE A 152 2.36 -1.63 1.85
N ASP A 153 2.56 -1.26 0.59
CA ASP A 153 2.82 -2.21 -0.49
C ASP A 153 4.29 -2.67 -0.52
N LEU A 154 4.49 -3.96 -0.27
CA LEU A 154 5.79 -4.65 -0.23
C LEU A 154 6.19 -5.26 -1.58
N THR A 155 5.39 -5.07 -2.63
CA THR A 155 5.57 -5.79 -3.89
C THR A 155 6.70 -5.16 -4.72
N ASN A 156 7.71 -5.92 -5.12
CA ASN A 156 8.70 -5.45 -6.10
C ASN A 156 8.14 -5.55 -7.53
N LYS A 157 8.71 -4.78 -8.45
CA LYS A 157 8.48 -4.91 -9.89
C LYS A 157 9.64 -5.71 -10.50
N PRO A 158 9.39 -6.86 -11.16
CA PRO A 158 8.15 -7.65 -11.17
C PRO A 158 7.91 -8.43 -9.85
N PRO A 159 6.69 -8.96 -9.58
CA PRO A 159 5.52 -9.04 -10.46
C PRO A 159 4.55 -7.85 -10.34
N GLY A 160 4.82 -6.90 -9.45
CA GLY A 160 4.02 -5.68 -9.36
C GLY A 160 4.31 -4.70 -10.50
N THR A 161 3.43 -3.72 -10.66
CA THR A 161 3.71 -2.45 -11.35
C THR A 161 3.96 -1.33 -10.32
N ILE A 162 4.32 -0.13 -10.78
CA ILE A 162 4.38 1.06 -9.92
C ILE A 162 2.95 1.39 -9.48
N GLU A 163 2.09 1.71 -10.43
CA GLU A 163 0.66 1.95 -10.21
C GLU A 163 -0.11 0.67 -9.92
N TRP A 164 -1.28 0.79 -9.29
CA TRP A 164 -2.17 -0.35 -9.02
C TRP A 164 -3.11 -0.69 -10.18
N GLU A 165 -3.39 0.24 -11.09
CA GLU A 165 -4.22 0.04 -12.29
C GLU A 165 -3.64 0.78 -13.51
#